data_AF-A0A972TEN2-F1
#
_entry.id   AF-A0A972TEN2-F1
#
_cell.length_a   1.000
_cell.length_b   1.000
_cell.length_c   1.000
_cell.angle_alpha   90.00
_cell.angle_beta   90.00
_cell.angle_gamma   90.00
#
_symmetry.space_group_name_H-M   'P 1'
#
loop_
_entity.id
_entity.type
_entity.pdbx_description
1 polymer ?
#
loop_
_entity_poly.entity_id
_entity_poly.type
_entity_poly.pdbx_seq_one_letter_code
_entity_poly.pdbx_strand_id
1 'polypeptide(L)'
;MKYLDNDYTVEKINYFAMADAPEFEWRMFMEGYLTGAQVYKELYVLMRPNYEKALASTIFNGRADERLVEHICIGYLQLGESLNTNNEDGQPSLFWKMLDEANADDKRSRLEDVAGFFWAISGRKLKKEEKDEQEEEPSEETKNKVIAFWEWTFREREPVKAKLGESYGSFLSRMAELTIWLDNINEEKDAWLLLSAPYIEIQHRSAFFIEYLTKFDDEESIKRIGKIFLKVLETTTPTFRQEEIQLIVERLYKVGEKYPVIKADADNICNTYGRRGVHFLKDLFYKNQK
;
A
#
# COMPACT_ATOMS: atom_id res chain seq x y z
N MET A 1 -20.83 11.69 -13.72
CA MET A 1 -22.04 12.29 -13.14
C MET A 1 -22.27 13.78 -13.45
N LYS A 2 -21.30 14.55 -13.97
CA LYS A 2 -21.55 15.94 -14.46
C LYS A 2 -22.52 16.06 -15.67
N TYR A 3 -22.99 14.93 -16.21
CA TYR A 3 -23.92 14.87 -17.34
C TYR A 3 -25.38 14.63 -16.92
N LEU A 4 -25.64 14.38 -15.63
CA LEU A 4 -26.98 14.23 -15.09
C LEU A 4 -27.40 15.53 -14.42
N ASP A 5 -28.70 15.82 -14.48
CA ASP A 5 -29.30 16.91 -13.72
C ASP A 5 -28.94 16.73 -12.22
N ASN A 6 -28.40 17.80 -11.62
CA ASN A 6 -27.94 17.79 -10.25
C ASN A 6 -29.11 17.51 -9.29
N ASP A 7 -30.27 18.11 -9.57
CA ASP A 7 -31.45 17.95 -8.73
C ASP A 7 -31.97 16.51 -8.78
N TYR A 8 -32.00 15.91 -9.98
CA TYR A 8 -32.32 14.49 -10.15
C TYR A 8 -31.34 13.58 -9.42
N THR A 9 -30.04 13.89 -9.49
CA THR A 9 -28.99 13.08 -8.84
C THR A 9 -29.15 13.11 -7.32
N VAL A 10 -29.36 14.30 -6.74
CA VAL A 10 -29.59 14.48 -5.31
C VAL A 10 -30.89 13.77 -4.87
N GLU A 11 -31.97 13.92 -5.63
CA GLU A 11 -33.24 13.24 -5.35
C GLU A 11 -33.07 11.73 -5.29
N LYS A 12 -32.36 11.12 -6.26
CA LYS A 12 -32.14 9.67 -6.30
C LYS A 12 -31.22 9.16 -5.20
N ILE A 13 -30.14 9.89 -4.88
CA ILE A 13 -29.27 9.53 -3.75
C ILE A 13 -30.08 9.50 -2.45
N ASN A 14 -30.91 10.53 -2.23
CA ASN A 14 -31.75 10.62 -1.04
C ASN A 14 -32.81 9.52 -1.00
N TYR A 15 -33.45 9.21 -2.14
CA TYR A 15 -34.41 8.11 -2.24
C TYR A 15 -33.79 6.77 -1.80
N PHE A 16 -32.60 6.43 -2.31
CA PHE A 16 -31.94 5.16 -1.96
C PHE A 16 -31.31 5.14 -0.56
N ALA A 17 -31.05 6.32 0.02
CA ALA A 17 -30.62 6.44 1.42
C ALA A 17 -31.75 6.17 2.42
N MET A 18 -33.02 6.22 2.00
CA MET A 18 -34.16 5.88 2.87
C MET A 18 -34.21 4.37 3.14
N ALA A 19 -34.65 4.01 4.35
CA ALA A 19 -34.63 2.63 4.85
C ALA A 19 -35.61 1.68 4.12
N ASP A 20 -36.57 2.22 3.38
CA ASP A 20 -37.65 1.53 2.69
C ASP A 20 -37.37 1.24 1.20
N ALA A 21 -36.26 1.73 0.66
CA ALA A 21 -35.85 1.40 -0.71
C ALA A 21 -35.61 -0.11 -0.86
N PRO A 22 -36.17 -0.77 -1.92
CA PRO A 22 -35.95 -2.19 -2.15
C PRO A 22 -34.46 -2.54 -2.23
N GLU A 23 -34.03 -3.57 -1.51
CA GLU A 23 -32.61 -3.95 -1.41
C GLU A 23 -31.94 -4.18 -2.76
N PHE A 24 -32.65 -4.81 -3.70
CA PHE A 24 -32.18 -5.01 -5.07
C PHE A 24 -31.94 -3.68 -5.81
N GLU A 25 -32.86 -2.74 -5.72
CA GLU A 25 -32.74 -1.44 -6.41
C GLU A 25 -31.62 -0.60 -5.80
N TRP A 26 -31.54 -0.56 -4.47
CA TRP A 26 -30.44 0.07 -3.75
C TRP A 26 -29.08 -0.54 -4.15
N ARG A 27 -29.00 -1.87 -4.23
CA ARG A 27 -27.79 -2.57 -4.67
C ARG A 27 -27.39 -2.16 -6.09
N MET A 28 -28.33 -2.18 -7.04
CA MET A 28 -28.07 -1.80 -8.43
C MET A 28 -27.62 -0.33 -8.53
N PHE A 29 -28.23 0.55 -7.75
CA PHE A 29 -27.82 1.94 -7.64
C PHE A 29 -26.36 2.04 -7.13
N MET A 30 -26.03 1.34 -6.05
CA MET A 30 -24.70 1.37 -5.46
C MET A 30 -23.64 0.78 -6.37
N GLU A 31 -23.87 -0.38 -6.98
CA GLU A 31 -22.93 -0.98 -7.94
C GLU A 31 -22.70 -0.02 -9.12
N GLY A 32 -23.76 0.60 -9.65
CA GLY A 32 -23.66 1.61 -10.70
C GLY A 32 -22.86 2.85 -10.27
N TYR A 33 -23.14 3.39 -9.08
CA TYR A 33 -22.45 4.55 -8.54
C TYR A 33 -20.95 4.28 -8.32
N LEU A 34 -20.61 3.13 -7.72
CA LEU A 34 -19.25 2.71 -7.41
C LEU A 34 -18.41 2.40 -8.66
N THR A 35 -19.01 2.23 -9.84
CA THR A 35 -18.22 2.12 -11.08
C THR A 35 -17.53 3.43 -11.49
N GLY A 36 -18.00 4.57 -10.98
CA GLY A 36 -17.43 5.88 -11.30
C GLY A 36 -16.12 6.14 -10.57
N ALA A 37 -15.02 6.35 -11.29
CA ALA A 37 -13.71 6.60 -10.69
C ALA A 37 -13.58 7.94 -9.93
N GLN A 38 -14.53 8.87 -10.10
CA GLN A 38 -14.47 10.20 -9.50
C GLN A 38 -15.43 10.33 -8.33
N VAL A 39 -14.89 10.75 -7.19
CA VAL A 39 -15.65 11.06 -5.98
C VAL A 39 -15.65 12.56 -5.76
N TYR A 40 -16.82 13.18 -5.92
CA TYR A 40 -17.01 14.61 -5.66
C TYR A 40 -17.38 14.83 -4.19
N LYS A 41 -16.84 15.87 -3.57
CA LYS A 41 -17.04 16.17 -2.13
C LYS A 41 -18.53 16.25 -1.77
N GLU A 42 -19.32 16.95 -2.58
CA GLU A 42 -20.74 17.19 -2.34
C GLU A 42 -21.53 15.87 -2.42
N LEU A 43 -21.23 15.02 -3.41
CA LEU A 43 -21.86 13.72 -3.55
C LEU A 43 -21.40 12.75 -2.46
N TYR A 44 -20.14 12.80 -2.05
CA TYR A 44 -19.61 11.95 -0.99
C TYR A 44 -20.37 12.16 0.32
N VAL A 45 -20.64 13.41 0.70
CA VAL A 45 -21.44 13.76 1.89
C VAL A 45 -22.85 13.17 1.79
N LEU A 46 -23.52 13.31 0.64
CA LEU A 46 -24.86 12.76 0.42
C LEU A 46 -24.87 11.23 0.41
N MET A 47 -23.78 10.61 -0.05
CA MET A 47 -23.66 9.15 -0.15
C MET A 47 -23.29 8.47 1.17
N ARG A 48 -22.92 9.21 2.22
CA ARG A 48 -22.50 8.64 3.50
C ARG A 48 -23.47 7.58 4.06
N PRO A 49 -24.79 7.82 4.14
CA PRO A 49 -25.72 6.79 4.66
C PRO A 49 -25.71 5.51 3.82
N ASN A 50 -25.50 5.63 2.51
CA ASN A 50 -25.39 4.50 1.61
C ASN A 50 -24.08 3.73 1.80
N TYR A 51 -22.97 4.42 2.03
CA TYR A 51 -21.70 3.77 2.38
C TYR A 51 -21.80 3.06 3.73
N GLU A 52 -22.43 3.66 4.73
CA GLU A 52 -22.65 3.02 6.04
C GLU A 52 -23.47 1.74 5.92
N LYS A 53 -24.56 1.79 5.12
CA LYS A 53 -25.38 0.62 4.81
C LYS A 53 -24.58 -0.44 4.04
N ALA A 54 -23.73 -0.02 3.10
CA ALA A 54 -22.88 -0.93 2.34
C ALA A 54 -21.84 -1.64 3.20
N LEU A 55 -21.16 -0.91 4.08
CA LEU A 55 -20.16 -1.46 5.01
C LEU A 55 -20.79 -2.50 5.96
N ALA A 56 -22.01 -2.24 6.45
CA ALA A 56 -22.74 -3.14 7.32
C ALA A 56 -23.39 -4.35 6.59
N SER A 57 -23.38 -4.36 5.25
CA SER A 57 -23.99 -5.41 4.44
C SER A 57 -22.96 -6.42 3.95
N THR A 58 -23.38 -7.68 3.77
CA THR A 58 -22.59 -8.72 3.09
C THR A 58 -22.93 -8.84 1.59
N ILE A 59 -23.75 -7.89 1.08
CA ILE A 59 -24.31 -7.94 -0.28
C ILE A 59 -23.26 -7.60 -1.33
N PHE A 60 -22.31 -6.72 -0.99
CA PHE A 60 -21.18 -6.39 -1.85
C PHE A 60 -20.06 -7.41 -1.65
N ASN A 61 -19.60 -7.98 -2.76
CA ASN A 61 -18.44 -8.85 -2.81
C ASN A 61 -17.60 -8.55 -4.06
N GLY A 62 -16.37 -9.04 -4.06
CA GLY A 62 -15.47 -8.92 -5.21
C GLY A 62 -15.21 -7.47 -5.62
N ARG A 63 -15.60 -7.11 -6.85
CA ARG A 63 -15.27 -5.81 -7.46
C ARG A 63 -16.07 -4.65 -6.88
N ALA A 64 -17.31 -4.88 -6.45
CA ALA A 64 -18.13 -3.81 -5.89
C ALA A 64 -17.62 -3.39 -4.51
N ASP A 65 -17.19 -4.36 -3.69
CA ASP A 65 -16.59 -4.08 -2.38
C ASP A 65 -15.25 -3.35 -2.52
N GLU A 66 -14.41 -3.77 -3.46
CA GLU A 66 -13.16 -3.05 -3.79
C GLU A 66 -13.41 -1.59 -4.15
N ARG A 67 -14.43 -1.31 -4.97
CA ARG A 67 -14.77 0.06 -5.34
C ARG A 67 -15.32 0.87 -4.17
N LEU A 68 -16.06 0.24 -3.26
CA LEU A 68 -16.46 0.87 -2.00
C LEU A 68 -15.22 1.28 -1.19
N VAL A 69 -14.24 0.39 -1.07
CA VAL A 69 -12.96 0.70 -0.40
C VAL A 69 -12.25 1.87 -1.08
N GLU A 70 -12.12 1.85 -2.40
CA GLU A 70 -11.49 2.94 -3.17
C GLU A 70 -12.17 4.29 -2.90
N HIS A 71 -13.51 4.34 -2.90
CA HIS A 71 -14.26 5.56 -2.62
C HIS A 71 -14.00 6.10 -1.22
N ILE A 72 -13.99 5.23 -0.21
CA ILE A 72 -13.73 5.62 1.18
C ILE A 72 -12.25 6.04 1.35
N CYS A 73 -11.32 5.39 0.64
CA CYS A 73 -9.93 5.82 0.56
C CYS A 73 -9.80 7.23 -0.02
N ILE A 74 -10.54 7.59 -1.07
CA ILE A 74 -10.58 8.97 -1.58
C ILE A 74 -11.13 9.92 -0.51
N GLY A 75 -12.16 9.47 0.23
CA GLY A 75 -12.69 10.17 1.39
C GLY A 75 -11.61 10.53 2.43
N TYR A 76 -10.76 9.56 2.77
CA TYR A 76 -9.61 9.75 3.66
C TYR A 76 -8.56 10.69 3.08
N LEU A 77 -8.12 10.43 1.85
CA LEU A 77 -7.05 11.19 1.24
C LEU A 77 -7.43 12.66 1.00
N GLN A 78 -8.69 12.96 0.68
CA GLN A 78 -9.08 14.27 0.15
C GLN A 78 -10.28 14.93 0.83
N LEU A 79 -11.16 14.18 1.49
CA LEU A 79 -12.48 14.67 1.91
C LEU A 79 -12.69 14.71 3.43
N GLY A 80 -11.62 14.51 4.20
CA GLY A 80 -11.63 14.70 5.66
C GLY A 80 -12.01 13.47 6.48
N GLU A 81 -12.07 12.26 5.89
CA GLU A 81 -12.13 11.06 6.73
C GLU A 81 -10.83 10.91 7.53
N SER A 82 -10.93 10.30 8.71
CA SER A 82 -9.80 10.17 9.63
C SER A 82 -9.46 8.70 9.96
N LEU A 83 -8.27 8.48 10.52
CA LEU A 83 -7.85 7.21 11.11
C LEU A 83 -8.37 7.00 12.55
N ASN A 84 -9.21 7.91 13.04
CA ASN A 84 -9.84 7.85 14.36
C ASN A 84 -11.34 7.58 14.20
N THR A 85 -12.00 7.23 15.31
CA THR A 85 -13.45 6.95 15.33
C THR A 85 -14.29 8.07 14.72
N ASN A 86 -13.87 9.32 14.88
CA ASN A 86 -14.54 10.49 14.35
C ASN A 86 -13.60 11.34 13.49
N ASN A 87 -14.19 12.09 12.57
CA ASN A 87 -13.57 13.13 11.77
C ASN A 87 -13.43 14.42 12.59
N GLU A 88 -12.71 15.41 12.05
CA GLU A 88 -12.51 16.71 12.72
C GLU A 88 -13.81 17.48 12.94
N ASP A 89 -14.83 17.22 12.12
CA ASP A 89 -16.18 17.78 12.25
C ASP A 89 -17.06 17.03 13.29
N GLY A 90 -16.51 16.00 13.94
CA GLY A 90 -17.19 15.19 14.95
C GLY A 90 -18.07 14.07 14.39
N GLN A 91 -18.21 13.94 13.07
CA GLN A 91 -18.95 12.83 12.46
C GLN A 91 -18.14 11.52 12.53
N PRO A 92 -18.77 10.34 12.60
CA PRO A 92 -18.06 9.07 12.53
C PRO A 92 -17.22 8.94 11.26
N SER A 93 -15.99 8.44 11.36
CA SER A 93 -15.14 8.23 10.17
C SER A 93 -15.56 6.95 9.44
N LEU A 94 -15.90 7.06 8.15
CA LEU A 94 -16.16 5.89 7.31
C LEU A 94 -14.90 5.09 7.07
N PHE A 95 -13.75 5.76 6.98
CA PHE A 95 -12.47 5.09 6.81
C PHE A 95 -12.12 4.27 8.05
N TRP A 96 -12.22 4.86 9.24
CA TRP A 96 -11.99 4.12 10.48
C TRP A 96 -13.00 2.98 10.65
N LYS A 97 -14.29 3.23 10.40
CA LYS A 97 -15.33 2.19 10.47
C LYS A 97 -15.01 1.01 9.55
N MET A 98 -14.60 1.29 8.31
CA MET A 98 -14.20 0.26 7.35
C MET A 98 -12.99 -0.55 7.82
N LEU A 99 -12.00 0.10 8.45
CA LEU A 99 -10.83 -0.58 9.02
C LEU A 99 -11.19 -1.39 10.28
N ASP A 100 -12.15 -0.91 11.07
CA ASP A 100 -12.59 -1.59 12.29
C ASP A 100 -13.46 -2.81 11.98
N GLU A 101 -14.36 -2.69 11.01
CA GLU A 101 -15.26 -3.76 10.56
C GLU A 101 -14.61 -4.76 9.57
N ALA A 102 -13.31 -4.60 9.26
CA ALA A 102 -12.61 -5.50 8.37
C ALA A 102 -12.59 -6.94 8.95
N ASN A 103 -13.47 -7.80 8.42
CA ASN A 103 -13.58 -9.21 8.83
C ASN A 103 -12.50 -10.08 8.18
N ALA A 104 -11.94 -11.01 8.96
CA ALA A 104 -10.96 -12.03 8.54
C ALA A 104 -11.54 -13.11 7.62
N ASP A 105 -12.86 -13.28 7.66
CA ASP A 105 -13.52 -14.49 7.19
C ASP A 105 -13.68 -14.53 5.65
N ASP A 106 -13.45 -13.41 4.96
CA ASP A 106 -13.32 -13.38 3.50
C ASP A 106 -11.84 -13.50 3.10
N LYS A 107 -11.57 -14.26 2.03
CA LYS A 107 -10.22 -14.44 1.46
C LYS A 107 -9.61 -13.12 0.98
N ARG A 108 -10.42 -12.06 0.87
CA ARG A 108 -10.03 -10.70 0.48
C ARG A 108 -10.26 -9.75 1.66
N SER A 109 -9.20 -9.15 2.18
CA SER A 109 -9.31 -8.15 3.23
C SER A 109 -9.39 -6.74 2.67
N ARG A 110 -10.35 -5.93 3.14
CA ARG A 110 -10.43 -4.50 2.83
C ARG A 110 -9.15 -3.75 3.20
N LEU A 111 -8.38 -4.20 4.21
CA LEU A 111 -7.06 -3.64 4.54
C LEU A 111 -6.05 -3.82 3.41
N GLU A 112 -6.07 -4.99 2.74
CA GLU A 112 -5.24 -5.23 1.56
C GLU A 112 -5.67 -4.36 0.38
N ASP A 113 -6.98 -4.12 0.22
CA ASP A 113 -7.51 -3.25 -0.82
C ASP A 113 -7.13 -1.78 -0.60
N VAL A 114 -7.15 -1.30 0.65
CA VAL A 114 -6.64 0.04 1.00
C VAL A 114 -5.18 0.19 0.58
N ALA A 115 -4.33 -0.76 0.98
CA ALA A 115 -2.91 -0.72 0.65
C ALA A 115 -2.68 -0.87 -0.86
N GLY A 116 -3.48 -1.70 -1.54
CA GLY A 116 -3.46 -1.85 -3.00
C GLY A 116 -3.85 -0.56 -3.72
N PHE A 117 -4.89 0.13 -3.26
CA PHE A 117 -5.32 1.40 -3.82
C PHE A 117 -4.28 2.50 -3.60
N PHE A 118 -3.75 2.64 -2.39
CA PHE A 118 -2.67 3.59 -2.09
C PHE A 118 -1.41 3.31 -2.91
N TRP A 119 -1.09 2.04 -3.15
CA TRP A 119 -0.02 1.70 -4.06
C TRP A 119 -0.37 2.07 -5.52
N ALA A 120 -1.59 1.83 -6.00
CA ALA A 120 -2.00 2.15 -7.37
C ALA A 120 -1.97 3.66 -7.69
N ILE A 121 -2.38 4.52 -6.74
CA ILE A 121 -2.39 5.98 -6.93
C ILE A 121 -1.01 6.64 -6.74
N SER A 122 0.03 5.87 -6.43
CA SER A 122 1.41 6.39 -6.28
C SER A 122 2.01 6.93 -7.57
N GLY A 123 1.27 6.87 -8.69
CA GLY A 123 1.66 7.45 -9.97
C GLY A 123 2.92 6.79 -10.51
N ARG A 124 2.89 5.47 -10.73
CA ARG A 124 4.06 4.67 -11.15
C ARG A 124 4.78 5.28 -12.38
N LYS A 125 5.72 6.21 -12.12
CA LYS A 125 6.87 6.52 -12.97
C LYS A 125 7.88 5.39 -12.83
N LEU A 126 7.54 4.21 -13.36
CA LEU A 126 8.56 3.20 -13.66
C LEU A 126 9.04 3.47 -15.07
N LYS A 127 10.16 4.20 -15.18
CA LYS A 127 10.93 4.52 -16.41
C LYS A 127 10.18 4.21 -17.72
N LYS A 128 9.37 5.15 -18.19
CA LYS A 128 9.10 5.28 -19.62
C LYS A 128 9.95 6.42 -20.14
N GLU A 129 10.93 6.03 -20.95
CA GLU A 129 11.34 6.82 -22.10
C GLU A 129 10.08 7.38 -22.78
N GLU A 130 10.12 8.67 -23.12
CA GLU A 130 9.08 9.43 -23.84
C GLU A 130 7.86 9.75 -22.97
N LYS A 131 7.88 10.89 -22.25
CA LYS A 131 7.24 12.14 -22.70
C LYS A 131 5.96 11.87 -23.50
N ASP A 132 4.83 11.79 -22.81
CA ASP A 132 3.73 12.73 -23.00
C ASP A 132 2.64 12.54 -21.93
N GLU A 133 2.09 13.69 -21.52
CA GLU A 133 0.95 13.92 -20.61
C GLU A 133 1.23 13.90 -19.09
N GLN A 134 0.76 14.97 -18.45
CA GLN A 134 1.01 15.39 -17.07
C GLN A 134 0.35 14.42 -16.08
N GLU A 135 1.04 13.34 -15.71
CA GLU A 135 0.75 12.68 -14.44
C GLU A 135 1.25 13.59 -13.32
N GLU A 136 0.32 14.37 -12.74
CA GLU A 136 0.57 15.16 -11.53
C GLU A 136 1.01 14.20 -10.42
N GLU A 137 2.21 14.43 -9.88
CA GLU A 137 2.68 13.68 -8.72
C GLU A 137 1.68 13.85 -7.58
N PRO A 138 1.40 12.78 -6.80
CA PRO A 138 0.48 12.89 -5.68
C PRO A 138 0.93 14.00 -4.73
N SER A 139 -0.03 14.75 -4.17
CA SER A 139 0.28 15.82 -3.24
C SER A 139 1.02 15.32 -1.99
N GLU A 140 1.86 16.17 -1.39
CA GLU A 140 2.50 15.85 -0.11
C GLU A 140 1.48 15.51 1.00
N GLU A 141 0.28 16.10 0.97
CA GLU A 141 -0.81 15.72 1.88
C GLU A 141 -1.25 14.26 1.66
N THR A 142 -1.42 13.84 0.41
CA THR A 142 -1.78 12.45 0.06
C THR A 142 -0.72 11.49 0.57
N LYS A 143 0.55 11.80 0.28
CA LYS A 143 1.69 11.00 0.75
C LYS A 143 1.74 10.88 2.27
N ASN A 144 1.57 12.00 2.99
CA ASN A 144 1.56 12.00 4.45
C ASN A 144 0.42 11.15 5.02
N LYS A 145 -0.77 11.17 4.40
CA LYS A 145 -1.88 10.31 4.80
C LYS A 145 -1.61 8.83 4.54
N VAL A 146 -1.04 8.48 3.39
CA VAL A 146 -0.63 7.08 3.12
C VAL A 146 0.40 6.60 4.15
N ILE A 147 1.39 7.43 4.47
CA ILE A 147 2.39 7.12 5.51
C ILE A 147 1.74 6.98 6.89
N ALA A 148 0.80 7.86 7.25
CA ALA A 148 0.08 7.80 8.51
C ALA A 148 -0.78 6.53 8.64
N PHE A 149 -1.36 6.05 7.53
CA PHE A 149 -2.02 4.74 7.50
C PHE A 149 -1.03 3.62 7.79
N TRP A 150 0.15 3.61 7.15
CA TRP A 150 1.17 2.60 7.41
C TRP A 150 1.62 2.60 8.87
N GLU A 151 1.93 3.77 9.42
CA GLU A 151 2.26 3.94 10.84
C GLU A 151 1.15 3.36 11.74
N TRP A 152 -0.11 3.71 11.46
CA TRP A 152 -1.25 3.21 12.21
C TRP A 152 -1.31 1.67 12.17
N THR A 153 -1.14 1.04 11.00
CA THR A 153 -1.14 -0.44 10.90
C THR A 153 0.02 -1.08 11.67
N PHE A 154 1.16 -0.41 11.75
CA PHE A 154 2.32 -0.90 12.51
C PHE A 154 2.12 -0.77 14.03
N ARG A 155 1.53 0.35 14.47
CA ARG A 155 1.17 0.59 15.86
C ARG A 155 0.09 -0.39 16.34
N GLU A 156 -0.96 -0.55 15.54
CA GLU A 156 -2.09 -1.45 15.80
C GLU A 156 -1.85 -2.88 15.29
N ARG A 157 -0.58 -3.31 15.14
CA ARG A 157 -0.24 -4.58 14.49
C ARG A 157 -0.86 -5.80 15.15
N GLU A 158 -1.04 -5.82 16.47
CA GLU A 158 -1.60 -6.99 17.17
C GLU A 158 -3.11 -7.11 16.90
N PRO A 159 -3.93 -6.04 17.09
CA PRO A 159 -5.32 -6.02 16.62
C PRO A 159 -5.46 -6.35 15.12
N VAL A 160 -4.63 -5.74 14.26
CA VAL A 160 -4.68 -5.98 12.81
C VAL A 160 -4.35 -7.43 12.49
N LYS A 161 -3.33 -8.01 13.11
CA LYS A 161 -2.98 -9.43 12.94
C LYS A 161 -4.08 -10.36 13.44
N ALA A 162 -4.69 -10.07 14.59
CA ALA A 162 -5.81 -10.85 15.10
C ALA A 162 -7.01 -10.82 14.14
N LYS A 163 -7.30 -9.66 13.54
CA LYS A 163 -8.34 -9.49 12.53
C LYS A 163 -8.02 -10.13 11.18
N LEU A 164 -6.75 -10.26 10.80
CA LEU A 164 -6.38 -10.82 9.50
C LEU A 164 -6.06 -12.31 9.54
N GLY A 165 -5.71 -12.86 10.70
CA GLY A 165 -5.37 -14.28 10.85
C GLY A 165 -4.28 -14.70 9.86
N GLU A 166 -4.58 -15.71 9.04
CA GLU A 166 -3.66 -16.26 8.03
C GLU A 166 -3.35 -15.26 6.90
N SER A 167 -4.25 -14.33 6.62
CA SER A 167 -4.07 -13.30 5.58
C SER A 167 -3.10 -12.19 6.00
N TYR A 168 -2.66 -12.15 7.26
CA TYR A 168 -1.76 -11.10 7.75
C TYR A 168 -0.44 -11.03 6.96
N GLY A 169 0.12 -12.16 6.53
CA GLY A 169 1.33 -12.19 5.70
C GLY A 169 1.11 -11.58 4.32
N SER A 170 -0.02 -11.87 3.68
CA SER A 170 -0.40 -11.27 2.39
C SER A 170 -0.57 -9.76 2.52
N PHE A 171 -1.21 -9.31 3.60
CA PHE A 171 -1.31 -7.90 3.94
C PHE A 171 0.06 -7.24 4.13
N LEU A 172 0.97 -7.82 4.90
CA LEU A 172 2.33 -7.28 5.05
C LEU A 172 3.08 -7.23 3.71
N SER A 173 2.93 -8.26 2.87
CA SER A 173 3.49 -8.25 1.52
C SER A 173 2.93 -7.10 0.68
N ARG A 174 1.65 -6.76 0.84
CA ARG A 174 1.02 -5.62 0.17
C ARG A 174 1.53 -4.29 0.73
N MET A 175 1.66 -4.16 2.04
CA MET A 175 2.20 -2.96 2.69
C MET A 175 3.62 -2.64 2.20
N ALA A 176 4.43 -3.65 1.90
CA ALA A 176 5.76 -3.48 1.33
C ALA A 176 5.75 -2.65 0.02
N GLU A 177 4.69 -2.68 -0.77
CA GLU A 177 4.57 -1.88 -2.00
C GLU A 177 4.49 -0.38 -1.71
N LEU A 178 4.03 0.00 -0.51
CA LEU A 178 3.98 1.40 -0.09
C LEU A 178 5.37 2.00 0.15
N THR A 179 6.44 1.20 0.07
CA THR A 179 7.83 1.70 0.06
C THR A 179 8.02 2.81 -0.97
N ILE A 180 7.26 2.78 -2.08
CA ILE A 180 7.27 3.84 -3.11
C ILE A 180 6.96 5.24 -2.55
N TRP A 181 6.24 5.36 -1.43
CA TRP A 181 5.88 6.62 -0.80
C TRP A 181 6.95 7.21 0.12
N LEU A 182 7.96 6.44 0.50
CA LEU A 182 8.98 6.88 1.46
C LEU A 182 10.10 7.70 0.79
N ASP A 183 10.46 8.86 1.32
CA ASP A 183 11.62 9.61 0.79
C ASP A 183 12.97 9.07 1.26
N ASN A 184 12.98 8.49 2.46
CA ASN A 184 14.14 7.93 3.13
C ASN A 184 13.69 6.81 4.08
N ILE A 185 14.65 6.04 4.56
CA ILE A 185 14.46 5.02 5.58
C ILE A 185 15.12 5.52 6.87
N ASN A 186 14.29 5.97 7.82
CA ASN A 186 14.72 6.29 9.18
C ASN A 186 14.48 5.05 10.08
N GLU A 187 14.73 5.19 11.39
CA GLU A 187 14.55 4.10 12.36
C GLU A 187 13.14 3.51 12.38
N GLU A 188 12.13 4.35 12.27
CA GLU A 188 10.73 3.92 12.30
C GLU A 188 10.36 3.15 11.02
N LYS A 189 10.67 3.72 9.85
CA LYS A 189 10.38 3.10 8.55
C LYS A 189 11.17 1.80 8.34
N ASP A 190 12.39 1.71 8.87
CA ASP A 190 13.20 0.49 8.89
C ASP A 190 12.44 -0.66 9.57
N ALA A 191 11.82 -0.39 10.73
CA ALA A 191 11.03 -1.38 11.44
C ALA A 191 9.82 -1.87 10.62
N TRP A 192 9.16 -0.98 9.87
CA TRP A 192 8.02 -1.32 9.01
C TRP A 192 8.45 -2.22 7.83
N LEU A 193 9.59 -1.89 7.22
CA LEU A 193 10.16 -2.66 6.10
C LEU A 193 10.66 -4.03 6.57
N LEU A 194 11.33 -4.10 7.73
CA LEU A 194 11.77 -5.35 8.33
C LEU A 194 10.61 -6.27 8.71
N LEU A 195 9.47 -5.71 9.15
CA LEU A 195 8.26 -6.47 9.42
C LEU A 195 7.70 -7.11 8.13
N SER A 196 7.76 -6.39 7.01
CA SER A 196 7.16 -6.79 5.74
C SER A 196 8.08 -7.69 4.90
N ALA A 197 9.40 -7.53 5.03
CA ALA A 197 10.44 -8.20 4.24
C ALA A 197 10.29 -9.74 4.12
N PRO A 198 9.93 -10.50 5.19
CA PRO A 198 9.76 -11.95 5.10
C PRO A 198 8.61 -12.40 4.19
N TYR A 199 7.68 -11.51 3.85
CA TYR A 199 6.44 -11.85 3.16
C TYR A 199 6.40 -11.41 1.70
N ILE A 200 7.40 -10.65 1.23
CA ILE A 200 7.33 -9.94 -0.07
C ILE A 200 7.17 -10.86 -1.29
N GLU A 201 7.46 -12.16 -1.16
CA GLU A 201 7.28 -13.12 -2.27
C GLU A 201 5.83 -13.58 -2.40
N ILE A 202 4.98 -13.35 -1.39
CA ILE A 202 3.56 -13.64 -1.48
C ILE A 202 2.98 -12.83 -2.64
N GLN A 203 2.32 -13.53 -3.57
CA GLN A 203 1.77 -12.96 -4.80
C GLN A 203 2.84 -12.25 -5.68
N HIS A 204 4.10 -12.68 -5.61
CA HIS A 204 5.21 -12.21 -6.46
C HIS A 204 5.51 -10.70 -6.39
N ARG A 205 5.32 -10.08 -5.21
CA ARG A 205 5.52 -8.63 -5.00
C ARG A 205 6.98 -8.23 -4.81
N SER A 206 7.89 -9.19 -4.71
CA SER A 206 9.31 -8.96 -4.44
C SER A 206 9.97 -8.08 -5.49
N ALA A 207 9.55 -8.19 -6.75
CA ALA A 207 10.02 -7.36 -7.85
C ALA A 207 9.88 -5.85 -7.56
N PHE A 208 8.68 -5.41 -7.13
CA PHE A 208 8.41 -4.00 -6.86
C PHE A 208 9.11 -3.54 -5.60
N PHE A 209 9.11 -4.37 -4.55
CA PHE A 209 9.80 -4.03 -3.31
C PHE A 209 11.29 -3.77 -3.53
N ILE A 210 11.97 -4.67 -4.24
CA ILE A 210 13.40 -4.55 -4.56
C ILE A 210 13.65 -3.31 -5.42
N GLU A 211 12.84 -3.11 -6.46
CA GLU A 211 12.91 -1.91 -7.30
C GLU A 211 12.77 -0.62 -6.47
N TYR A 212 11.82 -0.57 -5.54
CA TYR A 212 11.61 0.59 -4.67
C TYR A 212 12.76 0.82 -3.68
N LEU A 213 13.47 -0.22 -3.22
CA LEU A 213 14.67 -0.02 -2.42
C LEU A 213 15.79 0.67 -3.21
N THR A 214 15.82 0.54 -4.55
CA THR A 214 16.85 1.20 -5.38
C THR A 214 16.66 2.71 -5.53
N LYS A 215 15.53 3.28 -5.09
CA LYS A 215 15.34 4.74 -5.16
C LYS A 215 16.13 5.51 -4.11
N PHE A 216 16.48 4.86 -3.00
CA PHE A 216 17.20 5.51 -1.90
C PHE A 216 18.70 5.57 -2.19
N ASP A 217 19.23 6.78 -2.27
CA ASP A 217 20.64 7.06 -2.55
C ASP A 217 21.38 7.69 -1.37
N ASP A 218 20.66 8.11 -0.33
CA ASP A 218 21.25 8.65 0.89
C ASP A 218 21.93 7.57 1.73
N GLU A 219 23.03 7.95 2.39
CA GLU A 219 23.90 7.03 3.12
C GLU A 219 23.16 6.32 4.27
N GLU A 220 22.20 6.97 4.92
CA GLU A 220 21.49 6.43 6.08
C GLU A 220 20.47 5.37 5.66
N SER A 221 19.73 5.60 4.58
CA SER A 221 18.84 4.59 4.01
C SER A 221 19.61 3.37 3.50
N ILE A 222 20.75 3.58 2.83
CA ILE A 222 21.58 2.48 2.33
C ILE A 222 22.08 1.58 3.47
N LYS A 223 22.49 2.17 4.61
CA LYS A 223 22.90 1.40 5.80
C LYS A 223 21.81 0.44 6.29
N ARG A 224 20.53 0.80 6.12
CA ARG A 224 19.38 0.01 6.57
C ARG A 224 18.95 -1.04 5.56
N ILE A 225 19.06 -0.71 4.26
CA ILE A 225 18.72 -1.63 3.16
C ILE A 225 19.43 -2.97 3.29
N GLY A 226 20.69 -3.01 3.72
CA GLY A 226 21.44 -4.25 3.90
C GLY A 226 20.72 -5.24 4.82
N LYS A 227 20.27 -4.76 5.98
CA LYS A 227 19.53 -5.57 6.96
C LYS A 227 18.15 -5.98 6.45
N ILE A 228 17.43 -5.06 5.81
CA ILE A 228 16.12 -5.34 5.20
C ILE A 228 16.26 -6.44 4.14
N PHE A 229 17.26 -6.35 3.28
CA PHE A 229 17.46 -7.32 2.21
C PHE A 229 17.94 -8.68 2.75
N LEU A 230 18.77 -8.70 3.78
CA LEU A 230 19.09 -9.95 4.50
C LEU A 230 17.84 -10.58 5.11
N LYS A 231 16.90 -9.78 5.62
CA LYS A 231 15.63 -10.27 6.16
C LYS A 231 14.75 -10.91 5.08
N VAL A 232 14.71 -10.34 3.89
CA VAL A 232 14.08 -10.96 2.71
C VAL A 232 14.72 -12.33 2.43
N LEU A 233 16.05 -12.38 2.47
CA LEU A 233 16.79 -13.60 2.19
C LEU A 233 16.57 -14.72 3.22
N GLU A 234 16.05 -14.44 4.42
CA GLU A 234 15.71 -15.51 5.37
C GLU A 234 14.60 -16.45 4.84
N THR A 235 13.70 -15.95 3.99
CA THR A 235 12.51 -16.70 3.54
C THR A 235 12.49 -16.97 2.05
N THR A 236 13.06 -16.10 1.23
CA THR A 236 13.04 -16.21 -0.24
C THR A 236 14.42 -15.91 -0.86
N THR A 237 14.58 -16.20 -2.15
CA THR A 237 15.77 -15.85 -2.94
C THR A 237 15.32 -15.20 -4.24
N PRO A 238 15.05 -13.88 -4.22
CA PRO A 238 14.60 -13.18 -5.41
C PRO A 238 15.64 -13.28 -6.53
N THR A 239 15.23 -13.79 -7.69
CA THR A 239 16.12 -13.94 -8.86
C THR A 239 15.67 -13.11 -10.06
N PHE A 240 14.48 -12.51 -9.97
CA PHE A 240 14.01 -11.47 -10.87
C PHE A 240 14.64 -10.12 -10.45
N ARG A 241 14.79 -9.17 -11.39
CA ARG A 241 15.39 -7.84 -11.12
C ARG A 241 16.85 -7.91 -10.61
N GLN A 242 17.68 -8.73 -11.27
CA GLN A 242 19.08 -8.93 -10.88
C GLN A 242 19.90 -7.63 -10.92
N GLU A 243 19.60 -6.74 -11.87
CA GLU A 243 20.26 -5.43 -12.00
C GLU A 243 19.98 -4.55 -10.78
N GLU A 244 18.75 -4.54 -10.27
CA GLU A 244 18.36 -3.82 -9.08
C GLU A 244 19.00 -4.41 -7.82
N ILE A 245 19.12 -5.74 -7.72
CA ILE A 245 19.82 -6.40 -6.62
C ILE A 245 21.32 -6.09 -6.67
N GLN A 246 21.94 -6.13 -7.84
CA GLN A 246 23.34 -5.72 -8.03
C GLN A 246 23.54 -4.28 -7.59
N LEU A 247 22.66 -3.36 -8.01
CA LEU A 247 22.72 -1.96 -7.62
C LEU A 247 22.62 -1.76 -6.11
N ILE A 248 21.74 -2.50 -5.42
CA ILE A 248 21.66 -2.50 -3.95
C ILE A 248 23.01 -2.90 -3.35
N VAL A 249 23.56 -4.04 -3.78
CA VAL A 249 24.83 -4.57 -3.25
C VAL A 249 26.01 -3.65 -3.55
N GLU A 250 26.06 -3.04 -4.74
CA GLU A 250 27.06 -2.04 -5.12
C GLU A 250 27.04 -0.84 -4.18
N ARG A 251 25.84 -0.32 -3.88
CA ARG A 251 25.69 0.80 -2.94
C ARG A 251 26.10 0.42 -1.52
N LEU A 252 25.76 -0.79 -1.08
CA LEU A 252 26.20 -1.30 0.23
C LEU A 252 27.73 -1.41 0.31
N TYR A 253 28.41 -1.90 -0.73
CA TYR A 253 29.87 -1.92 -0.76
C TYR A 253 30.48 -0.52 -0.69
N LYS A 254 29.95 0.42 -1.47
CA LYS A 254 30.42 1.82 -1.48
C LYS A 254 30.29 2.48 -0.10
N VAL A 255 29.16 2.29 0.58
CA VAL A 255 28.99 2.77 1.97
C VAL A 255 29.88 1.96 2.94
N GLY A 256 30.05 0.68 2.66
CA GLY A 256 30.87 -0.26 3.41
C GLY A 256 32.36 0.09 3.47
N GLU A 257 32.88 0.87 2.50
CA GLU A 257 34.24 1.43 2.55
C GLU A 257 34.48 2.24 3.83
N LYS A 258 33.46 2.96 4.29
CA LYS A 258 33.51 3.74 5.54
C LYS A 258 33.00 2.96 6.74
N TYR A 259 32.06 2.03 6.54
CA TYR A 259 31.34 1.33 7.60
C TYR A 259 31.47 -0.20 7.45
N PRO A 260 32.44 -0.85 8.12
CA PRO A 260 32.72 -2.28 7.95
C PRO A 260 31.52 -3.21 8.17
N VAL A 261 30.58 -2.83 9.05
CA VAL A 261 29.34 -3.59 9.28
C VAL A 261 28.48 -3.65 8.02
N ILE A 262 28.42 -2.57 7.24
CA ILE A 262 27.63 -2.51 5.99
C ILE A 262 28.31 -3.31 4.89
N LYS A 263 29.65 -3.31 4.84
CA LYS A 263 30.39 -4.23 3.97
C LYS A 263 30.06 -5.68 4.31
N ALA A 264 30.01 -6.03 5.59
CA ALA A 264 29.66 -7.38 6.03
C ALA A 264 28.22 -7.77 5.60
N ASP A 265 27.27 -6.84 5.63
CA ASP A 265 25.91 -7.07 5.12
C ASP A 265 25.93 -7.37 3.60
N ALA A 266 26.69 -6.59 2.81
CA ALA A 266 26.88 -6.84 1.38
C ALA A 266 27.51 -8.22 1.11
N ASP A 267 28.56 -8.57 1.86
CA ASP A 267 29.22 -9.86 1.79
C ASP A 267 28.25 -11.00 2.13
N ASN A 268 27.42 -10.83 3.16
CA ASN A 268 26.41 -11.83 3.56
C ASN A 268 25.33 -12.03 2.49
N ILE A 269 24.89 -10.96 1.82
CA ILE A 269 23.96 -11.05 0.69
C ILE A 269 24.60 -11.88 -0.43
N CYS A 270 25.79 -11.49 -0.90
CA CYS A 270 26.52 -12.21 -1.94
C CYS A 270 26.73 -13.70 -1.60
N ASN A 271 27.17 -13.98 -0.37
CA ASN A 271 27.41 -15.33 0.10
C ASN A 271 26.12 -16.16 0.18
N THR A 272 25.00 -15.55 0.57
CA THR A 272 23.71 -16.24 0.64
C THR A 272 23.24 -16.67 -0.74
N TYR A 273 23.32 -15.79 -1.75
CA TYR A 273 23.05 -16.16 -3.15
C TYR A 273 23.99 -17.27 -3.63
N GLY A 274 25.30 -17.14 -3.37
CA GLY A 274 26.30 -18.14 -3.76
C GLY A 274 26.05 -19.52 -3.16
N ARG A 275 25.71 -19.59 -1.86
CA ARG A 275 25.35 -20.83 -1.17
C ARG A 275 24.07 -21.47 -1.72
N ARG A 276 23.17 -20.67 -2.28
CA ARG A 276 21.93 -21.11 -2.94
C ARG A 276 22.09 -21.41 -4.43
N GLY A 277 23.32 -21.41 -4.95
CA GLY A 277 23.62 -21.74 -6.35
C GLY A 277 23.31 -20.62 -7.35
N VAL A 278 23.13 -19.38 -6.87
CA VAL A 278 22.84 -18.21 -7.70
C VAL A 278 24.08 -17.31 -7.73
N HIS A 279 24.62 -17.04 -8.92
CA HIS A 279 25.97 -16.50 -9.07
C HIS A 279 26.09 -15.13 -9.72
N PHE A 280 24.99 -14.41 -9.97
CA PHE A 280 25.04 -13.09 -10.63
C PHE A 280 25.74 -11.98 -9.80
N LEU A 281 25.95 -12.20 -8.49
CA LEU A 281 26.69 -11.31 -7.60
C LEU A 281 28.18 -11.66 -7.46
N LYS A 282 28.64 -12.75 -8.08
CA LYS A 282 30.00 -13.30 -7.88
C LYS A 282 31.10 -12.30 -8.23
N ASP A 283 31.00 -11.68 -9.40
CA ASP A 283 32.03 -10.75 -9.88
C ASP A 283 32.07 -9.48 -9.01
N LEU A 284 30.90 -8.99 -8.59
CA LEU A 284 30.77 -7.87 -7.69
C LEU A 284 31.41 -8.17 -6.32
N PHE A 285 31.17 -9.36 -5.76
CA PHE A 285 31.78 -9.80 -4.51
C PHE A 285 33.32 -9.78 -4.60
N TYR A 286 33.91 -10.43 -5.62
CA TYR A 286 35.37 -10.52 -5.75
C TYR A 286 36.05 -9.18 -6.01
N LYS A 287 35.38 -8.27 -6.74
CA LYS A 287 35.89 -6.91 -6.96
C LYS A 287 36.10 -6.15 -5.65
N ASN A 288 35.29 -6.42 -4.63
CA ASN A 288 35.27 -5.71 -3.34
C ASN A 288 35.98 -6.45 -2.19
N GLN A 289 36.72 -7.54 -2.48
CA GLN A 289 37.61 -8.21 -1.49
C GLN A 289 39.08 -7.80 -1.63
N LYS A 290 39.41 -6.93 -2.59
CA LYS A 290 40.76 -6.40 -2.78
C LYS A 290 40.96 -5.14 -1.94
#